data_AF-A0A2E6EQI7-F1
#
_entry.id   AF-A0A2E6EQI7-F1
#
_cell.length_a   1.000
_cell.length_b   1.000
_cell.length_c   1.000
_cell.angle_alpha   90.00
_cell.angle_beta   90.00
_cell.angle_gamma   90.00
#
_symmetry.space_group_name_H-M   'P 1'
#
loop_
_entity.id
_entity.type
_entity.pdbx_description
1 polymer ?
#
loop_
_entity_poly.entity_id
_entity_poly.type
_entity_poly.pdbx_seq_one_letter_code
_entity_poly.pdbx_strand_id
1 'polypeptide(L)'
;MRATGDEGRSCIGIGAPVRDIEIARWHAAQSAVSVVYRHCLAEQIVETDECFDVVLSTEVVEYVADADRLFTDCAQLVKPGGLMIVRTLYRTIRSFVMATVRAEYILRWLPKGTHE
;
A
#
# COMPACT_ATOMS: atom_id res chain seq x y z
N MET A 1 1.00 -0.99 3.48
CA MET A 1 1.96 0.03 3.94
C MET A 1 2.93 -0.60 4.93
N ARG A 2 4.20 -0.79 4.55
CA ARG A 2 5.26 -1.28 5.45
C ARG A 2 6.28 -0.16 5.54
N ALA A 3 6.59 0.26 6.77
CA ALA A 3 7.69 1.18 7.00
C ALA A 3 8.72 0.48 7.88
N THR A 4 9.96 0.43 7.38
CA THR A 4 11.12 -0.17 8.05
C THR A 4 11.63 0.81 9.09
N GLY A 5 11.31 0.57 10.36
CA GLY A 5 11.87 1.30 11.50
C GLY A 5 12.88 0.44 12.23
N ASP A 6 14.13 0.44 11.76
CA ASP A 6 15.30 -0.12 12.48
C ASP A 6 16.41 0.94 12.70
N GLU A 7 16.20 2.19 12.28
CA GLU A 7 17.19 3.29 12.37
C GLU A 7 16.70 4.50 13.20
N GLY A 8 15.71 4.34 14.09
CA GLY A 8 15.19 5.44 14.92
C GLY A 8 14.31 6.46 14.19
N ARG A 9 13.89 6.17 12.95
CA ARG A 9 12.94 7.01 12.19
C ARG A 9 11.50 6.68 12.58
N SER A 10 10.70 7.69 12.92
CA SER A 10 9.26 7.56 13.15
C SER A 10 8.54 7.33 11.82
N CYS A 11 7.64 6.34 11.81
CA CYS A 11 6.93 5.94 10.62
C CYS A 11 5.42 5.95 10.87
N ILE A 12 4.66 6.39 9.88
CA ILE A 12 3.19 6.34 9.89
C ILE A 12 2.71 5.44 8.76
N GLY A 13 1.80 4.53 9.08
CA GLY A 13 1.05 3.73 8.10
C GLY A 13 -0.41 4.17 8.05
N ILE A 14 -0.94 4.36 6.85
CA ILE A 14 -2.36 4.67 6.61
C ILE A 14 -3.02 3.60 5.74
N GLY A 15 -4.34 3.56 5.73
CA GLY A 15 -5.12 2.54 5.02
C GLY A 15 -6.62 2.72 5.21
N ALA A 16 -7.38 2.31 4.18
CA ALA A 16 -8.82 2.52 4.09
C ALA A 16 -9.66 1.45 4.79
N PRO A 17 -9.31 0.14 4.78
CA PRO A 17 -10.08 -0.83 5.54
C PRO A 17 -9.61 -0.86 6.99
N VAL A 18 -10.51 -0.58 7.94
CA VAL A 18 -10.23 -0.69 9.40
C VAL A 18 -9.58 -2.02 9.74
N ARG A 19 -10.08 -3.11 9.14
CA ARG A 19 -9.57 -4.47 9.37
C ARG A 19 -8.09 -4.60 9.04
N ASP A 20 -7.64 -4.03 7.93
CA ASP A 20 -6.24 -4.13 7.50
C ASP A 20 -5.33 -3.33 8.43
N ILE A 21 -5.81 -2.19 8.93
CA ILE A 21 -5.12 -1.38 9.93
C ILE A 21 -4.98 -2.12 11.26
N GLU A 22 -6.03 -2.79 11.72
CA GLU A 22 -5.97 -3.59 12.96
C GLU A 22 -5.00 -4.76 12.85
N ILE A 23 -5.00 -5.46 11.70
CA ILE A 23 -4.04 -6.52 11.42
C ILE A 23 -2.60 -5.96 11.39
N ALA A 24 -2.40 -4.80 10.76
CA ALA A 24 -1.09 -4.16 10.70
C ALA A 24 -0.59 -3.70 12.09
N ARG A 25 -1.48 -3.15 12.92
CA ARG A 25 -1.19 -2.81 14.33
C ARG A 25 -0.80 -4.04 15.12
N TRP A 26 -1.55 -5.13 14.98
CA TRP A 26 -1.26 -6.41 15.64
C TRP A 26 0.12 -6.96 15.24
N HIS A 27 0.47 -6.90 13.96
CA HIS A 27 1.80 -7.29 13.50
C HIS A 27 2.92 -6.38 14.02
N ALA A 28 2.69 -5.06 14.03
CA ALA A 28 3.69 -4.11 14.51
C ALA A 28 3.98 -4.27 16.00
N ALA A 29 2.95 -4.56 16.82
CA ALA A 29 3.10 -4.84 18.25
C ALA A 29 3.97 -6.06 18.56
N GLN A 30 4.15 -6.97 17.60
CA GLN A 30 5.00 -8.15 17.70
C GLN A 30 6.36 -8.00 17.00
N SER A 31 6.62 -6.84 16.41
CA SER A 31 7.84 -6.55 15.67
C SER A 31 8.73 -5.57 16.45
N ALA A 32 10.02 -5.53 16.12
CA ALA A 32 10.93 -4.51 16.64
C ALA A 32 10.73 -3.12 16.00
N VAL A 33 9.73 -2.97 15.14
CA VAL A 33 9.56 -1.81 14.26
C VAL A 33 8.61 -0.79 14.88
N SER A 34 9.06 0.47 14.98
CA SER A 34 8.26 1.59 15.48
C SER A 34 7.43 2.23 14.36
N VAL A 35 6.15 1.85 14.27
CA VAL A 35 5.19 2.40 13.29
C VAL A 35 3.86 2.71 13.95
N VAL A 36 3.32 3.89 13.68
CA VAL A 36 1.98 4.31 14.09
C VAL A 36 1.02 4.13 12.92
N TYR A 37 -0.03 3.32 13.10
CA TYR A 37 -1.06 3.14 12.07
C TYR A 37 -2.28 4.02 12.31
N ARG A 38 -2.76 4.69 11.27
CA ARG A 38 -4.00 5.50 11.26
C ARG A 38 -4.96 4.95 10.21
N HIS A 39 -6.24 4.88 10.57
CA HIS A 39 -7.30 4.55 9.62
C HIS A 39 -7.76 5.84 8.94
N CYS A 40 -7.20 6.10 7.78
CA CYS A 40 -7.47 7.28 6.97
C CYS A 40 -6.90 7.11 5.55
N LEU A 41 -7.32 8.00 4.66
CA LEU A 41 -6.81 8.15 3.30
C LEU A 41 -5.73 9.25 3.23
N ALA A 42 -4.96 9.26 2.13
CA ALA A 42 -3.92 10.26 1.91
C ALA A 42 -4.50 11.68 1.87
N GLU A 43 -5.64 11.87 1.19
CA GLU A 43 -6.37 13.15 1.14
C GLU A 43 -6.68 13.73 2.53
N GLN A 44 -6.98 12.87 3.51
CA GLN A 44 -7.28 13.32 4.87
C GLN A 44 -6.02 13.76 5.63
N ILE A 45 -4.84 13.31 5.20
CA ILE A 45 -3.55 13.79 5.73
C ILE A 45 -3.14 15.08 5.03
N VAL A 46 -3.49 15.26 3.75
CA VAL A 46 -3.26 16.51 3.03
C VAL A 46 -4.03 17.67 3.66
N GLU A 47 -5.20 17.40 4.24
CA GLU A 47 -5.96 18.37 5.02
C GLU A 47 -5.27 18.76 6.34
N THR A 48 -4.18 18.10 6.72
CA THR A 48 -3.33 18.47 7.86
C THR A 48 -2.03 19.10 7.38
N ASP A 49 -1.37 19.89 8.24
CA ASP A 49 -0.04 20.47 7.95
C ASP A 49 1.11 19.44 8.13
N GLU A 50 0.84 18.13 8.03
CA GLU A 50 1.85 17.09 8.15
C GLU A 50 2.58 16.88 6.82
N CYS A 51 3.91 16.86 6.85
CA CYS A 51 4.75 16.52 5.69
C CYS A 51 5.86 15.55 6.09
N PHE A 52 6.29 14.72 5.13
CA PHE A 52 7.23 13.62 5.35
C PHE A 52 8.46 13.76 4.47
N ASP A 53 9.61 13.31 5.00
CA ASP A 53 10.86 13.25 4.23
C ASP A 53 10.79 12.17 3.14
N VAL A 54 10.00 11.10 3.38
CA VAL A 54 9.73 10.03 2.42
C VAL A 54 8.26 9.63 2.47
N VAL A 55 7.61 9.58 1.31
CA VAL A 55 6.24 9.06 1.14
C VAL A 55 6.31 7.77 0.32
N LEU A 56 5.75 6.68 0.86
CA LEU A 56 5.70 5.37 0.22
C LEU A 56 4.26 5.01 -0.13
N SER A 57 3.96 4.86 -1.43
CA SER A 57 2.68 4.33 -1.90
C SER A 57 2.92 2.98 -2.58
N THR A 58 2.50 1.89 -1.93
CA THR A 58 2.79 0.53 -2.39
C THR A 58 1.51 -0.27 -2.56
N GLU A 59 1.23 -0.74 -3.77
CA GLU A 59 0.13 -1.67 -4.10
C GLU A 59 -1.26 -1.08 -3.76
N VAL A 60 -1.39 0.25 -3.90
CA VAL A 60 -2.62 1.01 -3.62
C VAL A 60 -3.33 1.45 -4.90
N VAL A 61 -2.57 1.83 -5.93
CA VAL A 61 -3.11 2.49 -7.13
C VAL A 61 -4.12 1.63 -7.89
N GLU A 62 -4.06 0.31 -7.74
CA GLU A 62 -4.94 -0.65 -8.41
C GLU A 62 -6.35 -0.71 -7.81
N TYR A 63 -6.52 -0.15 -6.61
CA TYR A 63 -7.76 -0.23 -5.84
C TYR A 63 -8.39 1.14 -5.59
N VAL A 64 -7.77 2.22 -6.07
CA VAL A 64 -8.33 3.58 -5.98
C VAL A 64 -9.16 3.92 -7.21
N ALA A 65 -10.18 4.75 -7.02
CA ALA A 65 -11.02 5.24 -8.11
C ALA A 65 -10.30 6.28 -8.98
N ASP A 66 -9.36 7.03 -8.41
CA ASP A 66 -8.64 8.11 -9.07
C ASP A 66 -7.14 8.05 -8.70
N ALA A 67 -6.34 7.57 -9.66
CA ALA A 67 -4.90 7.43 -9.50
C ALA A 67 -4.18 8.79 -9.51
N ASP A 68 -4.65 9.74 -10.32
CA ASP A 68 -4.03 11.06 -10.44
C ASP A 68 -4.20 11.85 -9.14
N ARG A 69 -5.39 11.75 -8.53
CA ARG A 69 -5.64 12.31 -7.20
C ARG A 69 -4.74 11.67 -6.14
N LEU A 70 -4.63 10.33 -6.11
CA LEU A 70 -3.73 9.64 -5.17
C LEU A 70 -2.29 10.16 -5.28
N PHE A 71 -1.76 10.32 -6.50
CA PHE A 71 -0.40 10.80 -6.71
C PHE A 71 -0.23 12.27 -6.35
N THR A 72 -1.24 13.09 -6.66
CA THR A 72 -1.27 14.50 -6.28
C THR A 72 -1.23 14.66 -4.77
N ASP A 73 -2.07 13.92 -4.04
CA ASP A 73 -2.12 13.95 -2.59
C ASP A 73 -0.79 13.47 -1.99
N CYS A 74 -0.26 12.34 -2.48
CA CYS A 74 1.02 11.81 -2.01
C CYS A 74 2.17 12.80 -2.27
N ALA A 75 2.18 13.53 -3.38
CA ALA A 75 3.20 14.53 -3.69
C ALA A 75 3.12 15.75 -2.76
N GLN A 76 1.93 16.18 -2.36
CA GLN A 76 1.74 17.28 -1.40
C GLN A 76 2.28 16.95 -0.01
N LEU A 77 2.25 15.67 0.36
CA LEU A 77 2.77 15.18 1.64
C LEU A 77 4.31 15.07 1.68
N VAL A 78 5.02 15.33 0.57
CA VAL A 78 6.48 15.26 0.51
C VAL A 78 7.07 16.64 0.80
N LYS A 79 7.98 16.71 1.78
CA LYS A 79 8.74 17.93 2.07
C LYS A 79 9.59 18.36 0.86
N PRO A 80 9.93 19.65 0.72
CA PRO A 80 10.92 20.09 -0.26
C PRO A 80 12.24 19.30 -0.14
N GLY A 81 12.67 18.65 -1.23
CA GLY A 81 13.86 17.79 -1.24
C GLY A 81 13.64 16.36 -0.71
N GLY A 82 12.41 16.00 -0.33
CA GLY A 82 12.02 14.66 0.06
C GLY A 82 11.81 13.72 -1.14
N LEU A 83 11.44 12.46 -0.84
CA LEU A 83 11.29 11.41 -1.84
C LEU A 83 9.89 10.79 -1.82
N MET A 84 9.28 10.68 -3.00
CA MET A 84 8.11 9.84 -3.21
C MET A 84 8.54 8.53 -3.90
N ILE A 85 8.22 7.39 -3.29
CA ILE A 85 8.43 6.07 -3.91
C ILE A 85 7.06 5.43 -4.12
N VAL A 86 6.78 5.12 -5.39
CA VAL A 86 5.58 4.41 -5.79
C VAL A 86 5.95 3.02 -6.25
N ARG A 87 5.27 2.02 -5.70
CA ARG A 87 5.32 0.64 -6.18
C ARG A 87 3.91 0.21 -6.56
N THR A 88 3.73 -0.17 -7.80
CA THR A 88 2.46 -0.69 -8.32
C THR A 88 2.60 -2.19 -8.55
N LEU A 89 1.54 -2.95 -8.30
CA LEU A 89 1.42 -4.30 -8.83
C LEU A 89 1.24 -4.19 -10.35
N TYR A 90 2.26 -4.57 -11.11
CA TYR A 90 2.14 -4.68 -12.55
C TYR A 90 1.25 -5.89 -12.90
N ARG A 91 -0.07 -5.72 -12.87
CA ARG A 91 -1.04 -6.67 -13.44
C ARG A 91 -1.03 -6.52 -14.96
N THR A 92 0.07 -6.88 -15.63
CA THR A 92 -0.01 -7.11 -17.08
C THR A 92 -1.04 -8.21 -17.32
N ILE A 93 -1.82 -8.11 -18.40
CA ILE A 93 -2.74 -9.19 -18.84
C ILE A 93 -2.00 -10.54 -18.87
N ARG A 94 -0.72 -10.55 -19.25
CA ARG A 94 0.15 -11.73 -19.15
C ARG A 94 0.30 -12.29 -17.74
N SER A 95 0.49 -11.45 -16.72
CA SER A 95 0.61 -11.89 -15.33
C SER A 95 -0.71 -12.45 -14.80
N PHE A 96 -1.85 -11.84 -15.17
CA PHE A 96 -3.18 -12.34 -14.82
C PHE A 96 -3.47 -13.68 -15.49
N VAL A 97 -3.28 -13.79 -16.81
CA VAL A 97 -3.43 -15.05 -17.55
C VAL A 97 -2.49 -16.13 -17.01
N MET A 98 -1.23 -15.78 -16.72
CA MET A 98 -0.26 -16.73 -16.19
C MET A 98 -0.61 -17.19 -14.76
N ALA A 99 -1.19 -16.31 -13.94
CA ALA A 99 -1.66 -16.64 -12.60
C ALA A 99 -2.89 -17.56 -12.66
N THR A 100 -3.87 -17.27 -13.52
CA THR A 100 -5.03 -18.14 -13.75
C THR A 100 -4.61 -19.51 -14.30
N VAL A 101 -3.74 -19.52 -15.32
CA VAL A 101 -3.20 -20.77 -15.88
C VAL A 101 -2.43 -21.57 -14.82
N ARG A 102 -1.59 -20.91 -14.02
CA ARG A 102 -0.88 -21.59 -12.93
C ARG A 102 -1.83 -22.14 -11.87
N ALA A 103 -2.81 -21.37 -11.42
CA ALA A 103 -3.72 -21.77 -10.35
C ALA A 103 -4.70 -22.87 -10.77
N GLU A 104 -5.28 -22.79 -11.97
CA GLU A 104 -6.31 -23.73 -12.45
C GLU A 104 -5.73 -24.94 -13.19
N TYR A 105 -4.68 -24.74 -13.99
CA TYR A 105 -4.20 -25.78 -14.91
C TYR A 105 -2.93 -26.48 -14.43
N ILE A 106 -2.04 -25.78 -13.72
CA ILE A 106 -0.77 -26.35 -13.27
C ILE A 106 -0.87 -26.85 -11.81
N LEU A 107 -1.29 -25.98 -10.90
CA LEU A 107 -1.31 -26.24 -9.45
C LEU A 107 -2.65 -26.84 -8.97
N ARG A 108 -3.72 -26.68 -9.77
CA ARG A 108 -5.09 -27.17 -9.48
C ARG A 108 -5.63 -26.72 -8.11
N TRP A 109 -5.28 -25.53 -7.67
CA TRP A 109 -5.79 -24.96 -6.42
C TRP A 109 -7.22 -24.47 -6.54
N LEU A 110 -7.68 -24.21 -7.77
CA LEU A 110 -9.04 -23.83 -8.09
C LEU A 110 -9.61 -24.70 -9.22
N PRO A 111 -10.93 -24.96 -9.23
CA PRO A 111 -11.61 -25.59 -10.36
C PRO A 111 -11.37 -24.81 -11.65
N LYS A 112 -11.37 -25.51 -12.79
CA LYS A 112 -11.22 -24.86 -14.10
C LYS A 112 -12.44 -23.98 -14.39
N GLY A 113 -12.22 -22.78 -14.93
CA GLY A 113 -13.29 -21.85 -15.29
C GLY A 113 -13.80 -21.02 -14.12
N THR A 114 -13.02 -20.89 -13.04
CA THR A 114 -13.42 -20.06 -11.89
C THR A 114 -13.38 -18.56 -12.23
N HIS A 115 -12.69 -18.17 -13.30
CA HIS A 115 -12.49 -16.78 -13.73
C HIS A 115 -13.07 -16.45 -15.11
N GLU A 116 -14.09 -17.19 -15.58
CA GLU A 116 -14.91 -16.78 -16.74
C GLU A 116 -15.90 -15.66 -16.38
#